data_AF-A0A954HJW3-F1
#
_entry.id   AF-A0A954HJW3-F1
#
_cell.length_a   1.000
_cell.length_b   1.000
_cell.length_c   1.000
_cell.angle_alpha   90.00
_cell.angle_beta   90.00
_cell.angle_gamma   90.00
#
_symmetry.space_group_name_H-M   'P 1'
#
loop_
_entity.id
_entity.type
_entity.pdbx_description
1 polymer ?
#
loop_
_entity_poly.entity_id
_entity_poly.type
_entity_poly.pdbx_seq_one_letter_code
_entity_poly.pdbx_strand_id
1 'polypeptide(L)'
;MMGRSLIAGLLFATFTASLIAAPPRRAISNPKFDPDAKQMDLFEAMDQGVVDAKMVAKNSLGGNLIITNNQAEPITVKIPEGFVGVPGVPMVSAQFGQGGFGGGQGGFGGGFGGQQGGQQGGQNQSVGGGQGQSGIGGGGGIGGAGGGGNNFFSIPAERAVIVPYKSVCLEHGKAEPNVRVQYTPVPVEKFTQNVALQELIKQVGSGRMDEGAAQAAAWHIANGMS
;
A
#
# COMPACT_ATOMS: atom_id res chain seq x y z
N MET A 1 -68.10 20.24 41.72
CA MET A 1 -67.94 19.91 40.28
C MET A 1 -66.44 19.85 39.99
N MET A 2 -65.80 18.68 40.08
CA MET A 2 -65.60 17.65 39.04
C MET A 2 -64.39 17.93 38.11
N GLY A 3 -63.46 16.94 38.07
CA GLY A 3 -62.48 16.71 36.98
C GLY A 3 -61.01 16.76 37.45
N ARG A 4 -60.39 15.70 38.02
CA ARG A 4 -59.80 14.46 37.45
C ARG A 4 -58.65 14.64 36.44
N SER A 5 -57.47 14.14 36.85
CA SER A 5 -56.46 13.38 36.06
C SER A 5 -55.66 14.18 35.00
N LEU A 6 -54.33 14.06 34.84
CA LEU A 6 -53.53 12.86 34.64
C LEU A 6 -52.01 13.15 34.78
N ILE A 7 -51.26 12.20 35.33
CA ILE A 7 -49.79 12.13 35.36
C ILE A 7 -49.33 11.57 34.01
N ALA A 8 -48.45 12.27 33.29
CA ALA A 8 -47.80 11.76 32.07
C ALA A 8 -46.28 11.66 32.32
N GLY A 9 -45.84 10.44 32.65
CA GLY A 9 -44.42 10.10 32.78
C GLY A 9 -43.75 10.03 31.41
N LEU A 10 -42.72 10.84 31.22
CA LEU A 10 -41.86 10.84 30.04
C LEU A 10 -40.70 9.86 30.30
N LEU A 11 -40.85 8.61 29.87
CA LEU A 11 -39.77 7.62 29.85
C LEU A 11 -38.83 7.93 28.69
N PHE A 12 -37.70 8.58 28.98
CA PHE A 12 -36.57 8.70 28.06
C PHE A 12 -35.81 7.36 28.04
N ALA A 13 -36.14 6.49 27.09
CA ALA A 13 -35.37 5.27 26.84
C ALA A 13 -34.09 5.65 26.08
N THR A 14 -32.99 5.84 26.82
CA THR A 14 -31.65 5.98 26.23
C THR A 14 -31.22 4.62 25.66
N PHE A 15 -31.40 4.45 24.35
CA PHE A 15 -30.88 3.31 23.61
C PHE A 15 -29.37 3.49 23.47
N THR A 16 -28.60 2.98 24.44
CA THR A 16 -27.15 2.88 24.30
C THR A 16 -26.85 1.77 23.30
N ALA A 17 -26.66 2.14 22.03
CA ALA A 17 -26.12 1.23 21.03
C ALA A 17 -24.65 0.96 21.39
N SER A 18 -24.41 -0.13 22.12
CA SER A 18 -23.07 -0.67 22.27
C SER A 18 -22.55 -1.05 20.88
N LEU A 19 -21.61 -0.27 20.33
CA LEU A 19 -20.82 -0.72 19.20
C LEU A 19 -20.00 -1.93 19.65
N ILE A 20 -20.53 -3.11 19.40
CA ILE A 20 -19.76 -4.34 19.46
C ILE A 20 -18.80 -4.28 18.27
N ALA A 21 -17.55 -3.91 18.55
CA ALA A 21 -16.49 -3.97 17.56
C ALA A 21 -16.39 -5.43 17.07
N ALA A 22 -16.73 -5.66 15.80
CA ALA A 22 -16.63 -6.98 15.20
C ALA A 22 -15.18 -7.49 15.31
N PRO A 23 -14.96 -8.78 15.59
CA PRO A 23 -13.61 -9.33 15.72
C PRO A 23 -12.81 -9.09 14.42
N PRO A 24 -11.51 -8.77 14.52
CA PRO A 24 -10.68 -8.48 13.35
C PRO A 24 -10.69 -9.66 12.40
N ARG A 25 -11.29 -9.46 11.22
CA ARG A 25 -11.43 -10.50 10.20
C ARG A 25 -10.04 -10.78 9.60
N ARG A 26 -9.59 -12.04 9.63
CA ARG A 26 -8.28 -12.44 9.09
C ARG A 26 -8.14 -12.04 7.62
N ALA A 27 -6.96 -11.55 7.25
CA ALA A 27 -6.65 -11.20 5.87
C ALA A 27 -6.61 -12.44 4.97
N ILE A 28 -7.04 -12.28 3.72
CA ILE A 28 -7.17 -13.35 2.73
C ILE A 28 -5.88 -13.42 1.91
N SER A 29 -5.25 -14.60 1.84
CA SER A 29 -4.01 -14.81 1.08
C SER A 29 -4.21 -15.32 -0.36
N ASN A 30 -5.43 -15.68 -0.73
CA ASN A 30 -5.77 -16.17 -2.08
C ASN A 30 -7.08 -15.53 -2.56
N PRO A 31 -7.07 -14.21 -2.89
CA PRO A 31 -8.27 -13.52 -3.37
C PRO A 31 -8.72 -14.06 -4.73
N LYS A 32 -10.03 -14.09 -4.95
CA LYS A 32 -10.63 -14.47 -6.23
C LYS A 32 -10.88 -13.21 -7.06
N PHE A 33 -10.94 -13.38 -8.38
CA PHE A 33 -11.39 -12.32 -9.27
C PHE A 33 -12.91 -12.37 -9.43
N ASP A 34 -13.55 -11.23 -9.24
CA ASP A 34 -14.95 -10.96 -9.44
C ASP A 34 -15.07 -9.89 -10.56
N PRO A 35 -15.52 -10.28 -11.77
CA PRO A 35 -15.64 -9.35 -12.90
C PRO A 35 -16.74 -8.30 -12.69
N ASP A 36 -17.73 -8.59 -11.84
CA ASP A 36 -18.93 -7.76 -11.64
C ASP A 36 -18.72 -6.70 -10.56
N ALA A 37 -17.68 -6.84 -9.73
CA ALA A 37 -17.28 -5.85 -8.75
C ALA A 37 -16.65 -4.61 -9.41
N LYS A 38 -16.83 -3.43 -8.79
CA LYS A 38 -16.22 -2.17 -9.25
C LYS A 38 -14.71 -2.35 -9.41
N GLN A 39 -14.18 -1.99 -10.58
CA GLN A 39 -12.76 -2.12 -10.90
C GLN A 39 -12.06 -0.76 -10.72
N MET A 40 -10.88 -0.76 -10.13
CA MET A 40 -10.09 0.46 -9.90
C MET A 40 -8.59 0.17 -9.82
N ASP A 41 -7.76 1.13 -10.23
CA ASP A 41 -6.32 1.08 -10.01
C ASP A 41 -5.97 1.27 -8.52
N LEU A 42 -4.95 0.56 -8.02
CA LEU A 42 -4.59 0.59 -6.59
C LEU A 42 -4.42 2.01 -6.04
N PHE A 43 -3.65 2.85 -6.73
CA PHE A 43 -3.36 4.20 -6.24
C PHE A 43 -4.57 5.13 -6.34
N GLU A 44 -5.42 4.97 -7.35
CA GLU A 44 -6.68 5.72 -7.43
C GLU A 44 -7.61 5.33 -6.26
N ALA A 45 -7.70 4.03 -5.97
CA ALA A 45 -8.48 3.51 -4.85
C ALA A 45 -7.96 4.00 -3.49
N MET A 46 -6.64 4.16 -3.35
CA MET A 46 -6.02 4.77 -2.17
C MET A 46 -6.33 6.26 -2.08
N ASP A 47 -6.19 7.01 -3.17
CA ASP A 47 -6.44 8.45 -3.20
C ASP A 47 -7.91 8.78 -2.89
N GLN A 48 -8.85 7.91 -3.28
CA GLN A 48 -10.28 8.04 -2.97
C GLN A 48 -10.66 7.49 -1.58
N GLY A 49 -9.72 6.94 -0.81
CA GLY A 49 -9.98 6.31 0.49
C GLY A 49 -10.82 5.03 0.43
N VAL A 50 -10.96 4.47 -0.77
CA VAL A 50 -11.73 3.25 -1.04
C VAL A 50 -11.00 2.03 -0.50
N VAL A 51 -9.67 2.02 -0.63
CA VAL A 51 -8.80 1.00 -0.06
C VAL A 51 -7.63 1.62 0.69
N ASP A 52 -7.14 0.88 1.67
CA ASP A 52 -5.95 1.19 2.46
C ASP A 52 -4.84 0.19 2.11
N ALA A 53 -3.67 0.67 1.70
CA ALA A 53 -2.54 -0.18 1.34
C ALA A 53 -1.30 0.10 2.18
N LYS A 54 -0.70 -0.96 2.73
CA LYS A 54 0.55 -0.88 3.48
C LYS A 54 1.49 -2.01 3.12
N MET A 55 2.78 -1.72 3.08
CA MET A 55 3.83 -2.68 2.83
C MET A 55 4.50 -3.08 4.14
N VAL A 56 4.62 -4.39 4.34
CA VAL A 56 5.39 -5.00 5.43
C VAL A 56 6.59 -5.70 4.80
N ALA A 57 7.73 -5.00 4.80
CA ALA A 57 8.97 -5.55 4.30
C ALA A 57 9.49 -6.64 5.26
N LYS A 58 9.82 -7.81 4.71
CA LYS A 58 10.49 -8.87 5.49
C LYS A 58 11.99 -8.60 5.54
N ASN A 59 12.55 -8.21 4.40
CA ASN A 59 13.95 -7.88 4.18
C ASN A 59 14.05 -7.02 2.90
N SER A 60 15.27 -6.83 2.41
CA SER A 60 15.57 -6.15 1.14
C SER A 60 14.87 -6.75 -0.09
N LEU A 61 14.65 -8.06 -0.10
CA LEU A 61 14.22 -8.85 -1.26
C LEU A 61 12.71 -8.94 -1.46
N GLY A 62 11.93 -8.52 -0.45
CA GLY A 62 10.49 -8.51 -0.58
C GLY A 62 9.73 -8.46 0.74
N GLY A 63 8.43 -8.66 0.62
CA GLY A 63 7.52 -8.56 1.73
C GLY A 63 6.08 -8.86 1.35
N ASN A 64 5.18 -8.34 2.16
CA ASN A 64 3.75 -8.47 1.99
C ASN A 64 3.12 -7.09 1.82
N LEU A 65 2.40 -6.88 0.72
CA LEU A 65 1.51 -5.75 0.52
C LEU A 65 0.13 -6.15 1.08
N ILE A 66 -0.35 -5.40 2.06
CA ILE A 66 -1.64 -5.61 2.71
C ILE A 66 -2.59 -4.54 2.19
N ILE A 67 -3.67 -4.95 1.55
CA ILE A 67 -4.66 -4.05 0.96
C ILE A 67 -5.99 -4.32 1.63
N THR A 68 -6.61 -3.28 2.21
CA THR A 68 -7.86 -3.35 2.97
C THR A 68 -8.94 -2.62 2.20
N ASN A 69 -10.04 -3.30 1.92
CA ASN A 69 -11.23 -2.66 1.36
C ASN A 69 -12.03 -2.01 2.49
N ASN A 70 -12.24 -0.69 2.39
CA ASN A 70 -12.99 0.09 3.37
C ASN A 70 -14.48 0.22 3.00
N GLN A 71 -14.91 -0.39 1.91
CA GLN A 71 -16.28 -0.36 1.43
C GLN A 71 -17.10 -1.56 1.93
N ALA A 72 -18.41 -1.35 1.98
CA ALA A 72 -19.40 -2.40 2.27
C ALA A 72 -19.67 -3.33 1.08
N GLU A 73 -19.06 -3.06 -0.08
CA GLU A 73 -19.18 -3.85 -1.30
C GLU A 73 -17.81 -4.39 -1.75
N PRO A 74 -17.74 -5.54 -2.45
CA PRO A 74 -16.50 -6.02 -3.04
C PRO A 74 -15.91 -5.03 -4.05
N ILE A 75 -14.57 -4.95 -4.09
CA ILE A 75 -13.85 -4.14 -5.07
C ILE A 75 -12.76 -4.96 -5.74
N THR A 76 -12.63 -4.82 -7.05
CA THR A 76 -11.56 -5.40 -7.84
C THR A 76 -10.46 -4.36 -8.04
N VAL A 77 -9.27 -4.64 -7.54
CA VAL A 77 -8.14 -3.71 -7.58
C VAL A 77 -7.09 -4.19 -8.57
N LYS A 78 -6.62 -3.29 -9.43
CA LYS A 78 -5.45 -3.52 -10.30
C LYS A 78 -4.18 -3.08 -9.60
N ILE A 79 -3.24 -4.00 -9.39
CA ILE A 79 -1.91 -3.68 -8.90
C ILE A 79 -1.00 -3.26 -10.07
N PRO A 80 -0.24 -2.17 -9.93
CA PRO A 80 0.75 -1.75 -10.92
C PRO A 80 1.91 -2.74 -11.02
N GLU A 81 2.58 -2.78 -12.17
CA GLU A 81 3.75 -3.65 -12.40
C GLU A 81 4.95 -3.30 -11.48
N GLY A 82 5.03 -2.06 -11.02
CA GLY A 82 6.03 -1.59 -10.07
C GLY A 82 5.50 -0.48 -9.16
N PHE A 83 6.03 -0.43 -7.96
CA PHE A 83 5.74 0.58 -6.93
C PHE A 83 6.95 0.73 -6.00
N VAL A 84 6.97 1.82 -5.23
CA VAL A 84 8.01 2.07 -4.23
C VAL A 84 7.39 2.17 -2.84
N GLY A 85 7.95 1.45 -1.87
CA GLY A 85 7.62 1.58 -0.47
C GLY A 85 8.44 2.69 0.17
N VAL A 86 7.78 3.76 0.62
CA VAL A 86 8.42 4.87 1.34
C VAL A 86 8.13 4.72 2.84
N PRO A 87 9.15 4.77 3.73
CA PRO A 87 8.95 4.62 5.16
C PRO A 87 8.25 5.85 5.76
N GLY A 88 7.32 5.61 6.69
CA GLY A 88 6.83 6.67 7.59
C GLY A 88 5.87 7.69 6.99
N VAL A 89 5.29 7.45 5.81
CA VAL A 89 4.13 8.23 5.33
C VAL A 89 2.88 7.70 6.05
N PRO A 90 2.27 8.41 7.01
CA PRO A 90 1.08 7.93 7.68
C PRO A 90 -0.06 7.77 6.67
N MET A 91 -0.69 6.60 6.68
CA MET A 91 -1.81 6.25 5.80
C MET A 91 -3.05 7.16 5.95
N VAL A 92 -3.04 8.05 6.96
CA VAL A 92 -4.14 8.97 7.32
C VAL A 92 -3.78 10.42 6.98
N SER A 93 -2.90 10.68 6.00
CA SER A 93 -2.88 12.00 5.36
C SER A 93 -3.85 11.99 4.19
N ALA A 94 -5.13 12.12 4.52
CA ALA A 94 -6.20 12.69 3.69
C ALA A 94 -5.85 14.13 3.29
N GLN A 95 -4.72 14.28 2.62
CA GLN A 95 -4.05 15.54 2.29
C GLN A 95 -3.13 15.38 1.08
N PHE A 96 -3.30 14.32 0.29
CA PHE A 96 -2.90 14.30 -1.13
C PHE A 96 -3.94 15.01 -2.02
N GLY A 97 -5.04 15.50 -1.45
CA GLY A 97 -5.96 16.47 -2.03
C GLY A 97 -6.45 17.42 -0.93
N GLN A 98 -6.29 18.73 -1.16
CA GLN A 98 -6.87 19.82 -0.37
C GLN A 98 -6.35 19.99 1.06
N GLY A 99 -5.16 20.59 1.21
CA GLY A 99 -4.82 21.38 2.41
C GLY A 99 -3.45 21.21 3.05
N GLY A 100 -2.49 20.48 2.48
CA GLY A 100 -1.16 20.26 3.11
C GLY A 100 0.03 20.24 2.17
N PHE A 101 -0.14 20.84 1.00
CA PHE A 101 0.89 21.04 -0.01
C PHE A 101 0.73 22.43 -0.65
N GLY A 102 0.36 23.42 0.17
CA GLY A 102 0.12 24.79 -0.29
C GLY A 102 -0.10 25.72 0.90
N GLY A 103 0.97 26.39 1.32
CA GLY A 103 0.92 27.38 2.40
C GLY A 103 2.29 27.66 3.02
N GLY A 104 3.31 27.84 2.19
CA GLY A 104 4.67 28.13 2.67
C GLY A 104 5.68 27.91 1.56
N GLN A 105 5.91 28.97 0.79
CA GLN A 105 7.16 29.28 0.09
C GLN A 105 8.23 28.17 0.10
N GLY A 106 8.18 27.29 -0.90
CA GLY A 106 9.13 26.18 -1.03
C GLY A 106 8.64 25.17 -2.06
N GLY A 107 8.84 25.49 -3.33
CA GLY A 107 8.35 24.68 -4.44
C GLY A 107 8.90 23.25 -4.40
N PHE A 108 8.01 22.29 -4.61
CA PHE A 108 8.32 20.93 -5.08
C PHE A 108 8.76 20.97 -6.55
N GLY A 109 9.85 21.71 -6.79
CA GLY A 109 10.45 21.93 -8.09
C GLY A 109 11.91 22.29 -7.87
N GLY A 110 12.76 21.26 -7.76
CA GLY A 110 14.20 21.46 -7.67
C GLY A 110 14.94 20.26 -7.07
N GLY A 111 15.68 19.54 -7.91
CA GLY A 111 16.91 18.89 -7.50
C GLY A 111 16.80 17.56 -6.74
N PHE A 112 16.42 16.48 -7.43
CA PHE A 112 17.00 15.16 -7.11
C PHE A 112 18.38 15.09 -7.76
N GLY A 113 19.37 15.69 -7.11
CA GLY A 113 20.77 15.67 -7.54
C GLY A 113 21.59 16.72 -6.83
N GLY A 114 22.54 16.27 -6.00
CA GLY A 114 23.60 17.11 -5.46
C GLY A 114 23.46 17.49 -3.98
N GLN A 115 24.21 16.77 -3.16
CA GLN A 115 25.11 17.30 -2.13
C GLN A 115 24.57 18.33 -1.09
N GLN A 116 24.70 17.89 0.17
CA GLN A 116 25.00 18.70 1.37
C GLN A 116 23.83 19.13 2.26
N GLY A 117 23.69 18.40 3.38
CA GLY A 117 23.75 19.06 4.68
C GLY A 117 22.48 19.05 5.53
N GLY A 118 22.43 18.10 6.48
CA GLY A 118 22.01 18.39 7.84
C GLY A 118 20.55 18.14 8.22
N GLN A 119 20.39 17.28 9.22
CA GLN A 119 19.24 17.13 10.12
C GLN A 119 18.02 16.33 9.62
N GLN A 120 17.99 15.09 10.14
CA GLN A 120 16.81 14.36 10.60
C GLN A 120 15.81 13.93 9.52
N GLY A 121 16.06 12.76 8.94
CA GLY A 121 15.07 12.02 8.17
C GLY A 121 15.39 10.53 8.13
N GLY A 122 15.01 9.80 9.18
CA GLY A 122 14.84 8.34 9.25
C GLY A 122 15.99 7.45 8.75
N GLN A 123 16.57 6.63 9.63
CA GLN A 123 17.51 5.54 9.28
C GLN A 123 16.91 4.45 8.35
N ASN A 124 15.66 4.61 7.91
CA ASN A 124 14.92 3.62 7.13
C ASN A 124 15.06 3.88 5.63
N GLN A 125 15.16 2.79 4.88
CA GLN A 125 15.46 2.78 3.45
C GLN A 125 14.21 2.54 2.60
N SER A 126 14.08 3.23 1.48
CA SER A 126 13.00 2.94 0.52
C SER A 126 13.24 1.63 -0.25
N VAL A 127 12.17 0.91 -0.58
CA VAL A 127 12.22 -0.36 -1.35
C VAL A 127 11.42 -0.25 -2.63
N GLY A 128 12.01 -0.61 -3.77
CA GLY A 128 11.33 -0.64 -5.08
C GLY A 128 10.99 -2.07 -5.46
N GLY A 129 9.77 -2.32 -5.89
CA GLY A 129 9.30 -3.68 -6.15
C GLY A 129 7.96 -3.75 -6.87
N GLY A 130 7.48 -4.96 -7.11
CA GLY A 130 6.23 -5.19 -7.85
C GLY A 130 5.70 -6.60 -7.67
N GLN A 131 4.55 -6.87 -8.29
CA GLN A 131 3.93 -8.18 -8.27
C GLN A 131 4.66 -9.14 -9.22
N GLY A 132 5.31 -10.15 -8.64
CA GLY A 132 6.00 -11.21 -9.38
C GLY A 132 5.07 -11.97 -10.30
N GLN A 133 5.31 -11.91 -11.61
CA GLN A 133 4.70 -12.82 -12.58
C GLN A 133 5.30 -14.25 -12.48
N SER A 134 6.13 -14.51 -11.47
CA SER A 134 6.77 -15.79 -11.22
C SER A 134 6.93 -15.98 -9.72
N GLY A 135 5.89 -16.59 -9.12
CA GLY A 135 5.80 -16.85 -7.68
C GLY A 135 4.80 -17.95 -7.33
N ILE A 136 4.61 -18.92 -8.24
CA ILE A 136 4.04 -20.24 -7.90
C ILE A 136 5.22 -21.14 -7.58
N GLY A 137 5.49 -21.35 -6.29
CA GLY A 137 6.62 -22.20 -5.87
C GLY A 137 6.75 -22.31 -4.36
N GLY A 138 5.88 -23.13 -3.74
CA GLY A 138 6.02 -23.52 -2.33
C GLY A 138 4.69 -23.64 -1.59
N GLY A 139 3.88 -24.64 -1.94
CA GLY A 139 2.71 -25.07 -1.15
C GLY A 139 1.44 -24.23 -1.34
N GLY A 140 0.56 -24.70 -2.23
CA GLY A 140 -0.86 -24.34 -2.24
C GLY A 140 -1.20 -22.85 -2.17
N GLY A 141 -0.95 -22.11 -3.26
CA GLY A 141 -1.33 -20.70 -3.33
C GLY A 141 -1.22 -20.17 -4.75
N ILE A 142 -2.29 -19.51 -5.21
CA ILE A 142 -2.34 -18.65 -6.41
C ILE A 142 -1.96 -19.34 -7.73
N GLY A 143 -2.50 -20.54 -7.96
CA GLY A 143 -2.35 -21.26 -9.23
C GLY A 143 -3.40 -22.35 -9.48
N GLY A 144 -4.47 -22.40 -8.69
CA GLY A 144 -5.54 -23.39 -8.83
C GLY A 144 -6.83 -22.73 -9.27
N ALA A 145 -7.19 -22.90 -10.55
CA ALA A 145 -8.50 -22.66 -11.14
C ALA A 145 -9.13 -21.28 -10.87
N GLY A 146 -8.88 -20.32 -11.78
CA GLY A 146 -9.77 -19.15 -11.96
C GLY A 146 -9.20 -17.76 -11.66
N GLY A 147 -7.88 -17.55 -11.63
CA GLY A 147 -7.27 -16.22 -11.49
C GLY A 147 -6.81 -15.68 -12.85
N GLY A 148 -7.49 -14.66 -13.37
CA GLY A 148 -7.13 -14.01 -14.64
C GLY A 148 -5.66 -13.57 -14.65
N GLY A 149 -4.97 -13.84 -15.74
CA GLY A 149 -3.53 -13.58 -15.95
C GLY A 149 -3.13 -12.10 -16.06
N ASN A 150 -3.85 -11.22 -15.38
CA ASN A 150 -3.61 -9.78 -15.33
C ASN A 150 -3.64 -9.39 -13.84
N ASN A 151 -2.85 -8.42 -13.39
CA ASN A 151 -2.65 -7.99 -11.98
C ASN A 151 -3.93 -7.51 -11.23
N PHE A 152 -5.05 -8.21 -11.32
CA PHE A 152 -6.36 -7.89 -10.76
C PHE A 152 -6.76 -8.97 -9.77
N PHE A 153 -7.33 -8.56 -8.64
CA PHE A 153 -8.04 -9.45 -7.73
C PHE A 153 -9.10 -8.67 -6.97
N SER A 154 -10.08 -9.39 -6.43
CA SER A 154 -11.17 -8.80 -5.70
C SER A 154 -10.99 -8.95 -4.21
N ILE A 155 -11.26 -7.86 -3.50
CA ILE A 155 -11.20 -7.74 -2.07
C ILE A 155 -12.66 -7.67 -1.59
N PRO A 156 -13.14 -8.68 -0.84
CA PRO A 156 -14.50 -8.62 -0.30
C PRO A 156 -14.70 -7.40 0.60
N ALA A 157 -15.96 -7.01 0.79
CA ALA A 157 -16.36 -5.92 1.66
C ALA A 157 -15.70 -6.00 3.05
N GLU A 158 -15.09 -4.90 3.49
CA GLU A 158 -14.47 -4.77 4.82
C GLU A 158 -13.42 -5.86 5.13
N ARG A 159 -12.72 -6.34 4.11
CA ARG A 159 -11.65 -7.35 4.26
C ARG A 159 -10.31 -6.79 3.80
N ALA A 160 -9.26 -7.39 4.37
CA ALA A 160 -7.91 -7.23 3.87
C ALA A 160 -7.47 -8.46 3.07
N VAL A 161 -6.62 -8.24 2.07
CA VAL A 161 -5.87 -9.27 1.37
C VAL A 161 -4.37 -9.08 1.58
N ILE A 162 -3.61 -10.16 1.47
CA ILE A 162 -2.15 -10.15 1.52
C ILE A 162 -1.62 -10.56 0.16
N VAL A 163 -0.83 -9.69 -0.46
CA VAL A 163 -0.17 -9.92 -1.75
C VAL A 163 1.34 -9.91 -1.55
N PRO A 164 2.05 -11.02 -1.81
CA PRO A 164 3.51 -11.03 -1.75
C PRO A 164 4.11 -10.18 -2.88
N TYR A 165 5.21 -9.49 -2.59
CA TYR A 165 5.97 -8.72 -3.58
C TYR A 165 7.46 -9.03 -3.51
N LYS A 166 8.15 -8.81 -4.64
CA LYS A 166 9.61 -8.81 -4.73
C LYS A 166 10.13 -7.38 -4.77
N SER A 167 11.27 -7.13 -4.15
CA SER A 167 11.87 -5.79 -4.08
C SER A 167 13.38 -5.78 -4.07
N VAL A 168 13.95 -4.58 -4.16
CA VAL A 168 15.34 -4.26 -3.90
C VAL A 168 15.45 -2.97 -3.08
N CYS A 169 16.60 -2.79 -2.44
CA CYS A 169 17.00 -1.56 -1.76
C CYS A 169 17.29 -0.46 -2.79
N LEU A 170 16.74 0.73 -2.63
CA LEU A 170 16.99 1.84 -3.57
C LEU A 170 18.14 2.75 -3.15
N GLU A 171 18.57 2.66 -1.89
CA GLU A 171 19.58 3.53 -1.31
C GLU A 171 20.67 2.67 -0.68
N HIS A 172 21.92 2.84 -1.09
CA HIS A 172 23.01 2.03 -0.56
C HIS A 172 23.46 2.53 0.82
N GLY A 173 23.82 1.60 1.72
CA GLY A 173 24.34 1.91 3.05
C GLY A 173 23.30 2.33 4.09
N LYS A 174 22.01 2.37 3.73
CA LYS A 174 20.93 2.52 4.72
C LYS A 174 20.60 1.18 5.39
N ALA A 175 19.88 1.25 6.50
CA ALA A 175 19.50 0.06 7.24
C ALA A 175 18.58 -0.85 6.41
N GLU A 176 18.76 -2.16 6.55
CA GLU A 176 17.94 -3.12 5.85
C GLU A 176 16.46 -3.00 6.27
N PRO A 177 15.52 -3.02 5.30
CA PRO A 177 14.09 -3.05 5.59
C PRO A 177 13.74 -4.21 6.51
N ASN A 178 12.87 -3.97 7.48
CA ASN A 178 12.41 -5.01 8.40
C ASN A 178 10.94 -4.80 8.78
N VAL A 179 10.33 -5.84 9.34
CA VAL A 179 8.90 -5.91 9.62
C VAL A 179 8.38 -4.85 10.61
N ARG A 180 9.27 -4.18 11.35
CA ARG A 180 8.89 -3.12 12.30
C ARG A 180 8.64 -1.79 11.60
N VAL A 181 9.18 -1.60 10.40
CA VAL A 181 9.02 -0.37 9.62
C VAL A 181 7.79 -0.51 8.73
N GLN A 182 6.85 0.43 8.88
CA GLN A 182 5.70 0.53 7.98
C GLN A 182 6.08 1.35 6.75
N TYR A 183 5.75 0.80 5.59
CA TYR A 183 5.97 1.41 4.30
C TYR A 183 4.63 1.68 3.62
N THR A 184 4.54 2.81 2.94
CA THR A 184 3.38 3.18 2.12
C THR A 184 3.76 3.04 0.66
N PRO A 185 3.01 2.28 -0.15
CA PRO A 185 3.28 2.15 -1.57
C PRO A 185 2.96 3.47 -2.29
N VAL A 186 3.85 3.91 -3.16
CA VAL A 186 3.66 5.06 -4.05
C VAL A 186 3.99 4.68 -5.50
N PRO A 187 3.43 5.38 -6.50
CA PRO A 187 3.84 5.24 -7.89
C PRO A 187 5.33 5.48 -8.06
N VAL A 188 5.97 4.73 -8.97
CA VAL A 188 7.42 4.81 -9.18
C VAL A 188 7.82 6.21 -9.67
N GLU A 189 6.95 6.84 -10.47
CA GLU A 189 7.11 8.17 -11.03
C GLU A 189 7.07 9.27 -9.95
N LYS A 190 6.39 9.01 -8.82
CA LYS A 190 6.44 9.93 -7.66
C LYS A 190 7.78 9.84 -6.93
N PHE A 191 8.51 8.74 -7.06
CA PHE A 191 9.79 8.52 -6.39
C PHE A 191 10.99 8.98 -7.24
N THR A 192 10.99 8.68 -8.55
CA THR A 192 12.13 8.97 -9.42
C THR A 192 11.68 9.35 -10.83
N GLN A 193 12.44 10.25 -11.47
CA GLN A 193 12.29 10.61 -12.88
C GLN A 193 13.26 9.84 -13.81
N ASN A 194 14.15 9.02 -13.24
CA ASN A 194 15.08 8.21 -14.04
C ASN A 194 14.33 7.01 -14.65
N VAL A 195 14.09 7.07 -15.96
CA VAL A 195 13.37 6.03 -16.72
C VAL A 195 14.01 4.66 -16.58
N ALA A 196 15.35 4.58 -16.57
CA ALA A 196 16.05 3.30 -16.40
C ALA A 196 15.79 2.68 -15.03
N LEU A 197 15.73 3.51 -13.98
CA LEU A 197 15.36 3.05 -12.64
C LEU A 197 13.89 2.63 -12.56
N GLN A 198 13.00 3.35 -13.24
CA GLN A 198 11.57 2.99 -13.30
C GLN A 198 11.37 1.62 -13.93
N GLU A 199 12.01 1.37 -15.09
CA GLU A 199 11.94 0.07 -15.77
C GLU A 199 12.59 -1.05 -14.96
N LEU A 200 13.72 -0.78 -14.31
CA LEU A 200 14.34 -1.74 -13.40
C LEU A 200 13.39 -2.15 -12.27
N ILE A 201 12.70 -1.18 -11.64
CA ILE A 201 11.75 -1.47 -10.55
C ILE A 201 10.60 -2.36 -11.02
N LYS A 202 10.06 -2.11 -12.23
CA LYS A 202 9.03 -2.98 -12.83
C LYS A 202 9.58 -4.38 -13.12
N GLN A 203 10.80 -4.49 -13.62
CA GLN A 203 11.44 -5.78 -13.91
C GLN A 203 11.76 -6.58 -12.63
N VAL A 204 12.23 -5.93 -11.57
CA VAL A 204 12.35 -6.53 -10.23
C VAL A 204 11.01 -7.05 -9.76
N GLY A 205 9.96 -6.26 -9.99
CA GLY A 205 8.59 -6.63 -9.74
C GLY A 205 8.20 -7.94 -10.40
N SER A 206 8.66 -8.23 -11.62
CA SER A 206 8.35 -9.48 -12.33
C SER A 206 8.88 -10.76 -11.64
N GLY A 207 9.88 -10.65 -10.77
CA GLY A 207 10.50 -11.78 -10.08
C GLY A 207 11.41 -12.64 -10.98
N ARG A 208 11.75 -12.18 -12.19
CA ARG A 208 12.59 -12.91 -13.15
C ARG A 208 14.06 -12.48 -13.16
N MET A 209 14.45 -11.56 -12.28
CA MET A 209 15.82 -11.08 -12.17
C MET A 209 16.55 -11.81 -11.04
N ASP A 210 17.85 -12.04 -11.23
CA ASP A 210 18.71 -12.42 -10.12
C ASP A 210 18.72 -11.31 -9.06
N GLU A 211 18.57 -11.69 -7.79
CA GLU A 211 18.38 -10.77 -6.68
C GLU A 211 19.61 -9.90 -6.43
N GLY A 212 20.82 -10.49 -6.55
CA GLY A 212 22.08 -9.76 -6.37
C GLY A 212 22.35 -8.79 -7.52
N ALA A 213 22.14 -9.24 -8.76
CA ALA A 213 22.29 -8.40 -9.94
C ALA A 213 21.28 -7.23 -9.94
N ALA A 214 20.02 -7.49 -9.56
CA ALA A 214 19.01 -6.46 -9.44
C ALA A 214 19.38 -5.43 -8.36
N GLN A 215 19.90 -5.88 -7.22
CA GLN A 215 20.30 -4.99 -6.13
C GLN A 215 21.47 -4.08 -6.51
N ALA A 216 22.51 -4.64 -7.16
CA ALA A 216 23.65 -3.88 -7.66
C ALA A 216 23.26 -2.89 -8.75
N ALA A 217 22.40 -3.30 -9.71
CA ALA A 217 21.89 -2.42 -10.75
C ALA A 217 21.06 -1.27 -10.15
N ALA A 218 20.24 -1.55 -9.14
CA ALA A 218 19.44 -0.51 -8.47
C ALA A 218 20.34 0.53 -7.80
N TRP A 219 21.37 0.09 -7.07
CA TRP A 219 22.32 1.01 -6.46
C TRP A 219 23.13 1.80 -7.48
N HIS A 220 23.52 1.16 -8.59
CA HIS A 220 24.31 1.81 -9.62
C HIS A 220 23.51 2.91 -10.31
N ILE A 221 22.26 2.62 -10.67
CA ILE A 221 21.39 3.57 -11.37
C ILE A 221 20.90 4.67 -10.42
N ALA A 222 20.58 4.34 -9.17
CA ALA A 222 20.03 5.29 -8.21
C ALA A 222 21.09 6.18 -7.55
N ASN A 223 22.28 5.63 -7.24
CA ASN A 223 23.29 6.30 -6.41
C ASN A 223 24.69 6.30 -7.03
N GLY A 224 24.89 5.71 -8.22
CA GLY A 224 26.20 5.59 -8.86
C GLY A 224 27.15 4.58 -8.19
N MET A 225 26.65 3.73 -7.28
CA MET A 225 27.46 2.76 -6.53
C MET A 225 27.10 1.33 -6.92
N SER A 226 28.08 0.44 -7.08
CA SER A 226 27.88 -0.96 -7.45
C SER A 226 28.46 -1.91 -6.41
#